data_AF-B7R8D1-F1
#
_entry.id   AF-B7R8D1-F1
#
_cell.length_a   1.000
_cell.length_b   1.000
_cell.length_c   1.000
_cell.angle_alpha   90.00
_cell.angle_beta   90.00
_cell.angle_gamma   90.00
#
_symmetry.space_group_name_H-M   'P 1'
#
loop_
_entity.id
_entity.type
_entity.pdbx_description
1 polymer ?
#
loop_
_entity_poly.entity_id
_entity_poly.type
_entity_poly.pdbx_seq_one_letter_code
_entity_poly.pdbx_strand_id
1 'polypeptide(L)'
;MVFTPHLGASTYEAQENISIAIAQEVISALNGNLYGNIVNLPGLKSDEFSQLKPYMKLAEVLGALYYQINETPAKLIEVIYRGEVAKSNTEIVTLYAIKGFLKPILEEDVSVVNAKLRAKEMGIEIVEGKIEEIDHYSSLVILKITDTNGKRTQFAGTTYGEELRIVEYMGHKVNFEPTEYMLFVKNKDVPGVIGHIGNVLGDFGINISTMQVSPNKNDGTALMLVSTDKEIPEEAVESLNKLNSIIKAKAVKGLV
;
A
#
# COMPACT_ATOMS: atom_id res chain seq x y z
N MET A 1 -56.13 -10.45 14.91
CA MET A 1 -54.88 -10.27 14.14
C MET A 1 -54.67 -8.78 14.00
N VAL A 2 -53.52 -8.24 14.43
CA VAL A 2 -53.21 -6.81 14.36
C VAL A 2 -52.23 -6.59 13.22
N PHE A 3 -52.52 -5.66 12.32
CA PHE A 3 -51.65 -5.26 11.22
C PHE A 3 -51.16 -3.83 11.45
N THR A 4 -49.88 -3.57 11.24
CA THR A 4 -49.29 -2.22 11.30
C THR A 4 -48.59 -1.91 9.98
N PRO A 5 -48.84 -0.75 9.34
CA PRO A 5 -48.25 -0.39 8.06
C PRO A 5 -46.79 0.06 8.24
N HIS A 6 -45.85 -0.88 8.24
CA HIS A 6 -44.39 -0.66 8.28
C HIS A 6 -43.92 0.42 9.30
N LEU A 7 -44.60 0.53 10.45
CA LEU A 7 -44.36 1.58 11.45
C LEU A 7 -43.08 1.36 12.29
N GLY A 8 -42.41 0.21 12.14
CA GLY A 8 -41.24 -0.17 12.95
C GLY A 8 -40.02 0.74 12.77
N ALA A 9 -39.95 1.50 11.68
CA ALA A 9 -38.90 2.48 11.40
C ALA A 9 -39.42 3.95 11.40
N SER A 10 -40.67 4.16 11.83
CA SER A 10 -41.34 5.48 11.80
C SER A 10 -41.31 6.21 13.14
N THR A 11 -40.32 5.91 14.01
CA THR A 11 -40.10 6.70 15.23
C THR A 11 -39.16 7.86 14.95
N TYR A 12 -39.29 8.93 15.73
CA TYR A 12 -38.41 10.08 15.65
C TYR A 12 -36.94 9.66 15.88
N GLU A 13 -36.68 8.79 16.86
CA GLU A 13 -35.31 8.33 17.16
C GLU A 13 -34.72 7.50 16.00
N ALA A 14 -35.54 6.69 15.32
CA ALA A 14 -35.07 5.92 14.17
C ALA A 14 -34.72 6.83 12.99
N GLN A 15 -35.53 7.86 12.72
CA GLN A 15 -35.24 8.81 11.64
C GLN A 15 -34.04 9.72 11.94
N GLU A 16 -33.85 10.13 13.19
CA GLU A 16 -32.69 10.91 13.61
C GLU A 16 -31.39 10.11 13.44
N ASN A 17 -31.36 8.87 13.92
CA ASN A 17 -30.19 7.99 13.76
C ASN A 17 -29.88 7.69 12.29
N ILE A 18 -30.89 7.44 11.46
CA ILE A 18 -30.70 7.25 10.02
C ILE A 18 -30.15 8.52 9.36
N SER A 19 -30.66 9.69 9.75
CA SER A 19 -30.20 10.97 9.20
C SER A 19 -28.74 11.25 9.56
N ILE A 20 -28.33 10.96 10.80
CA ILE A 20 -26.93 11.07 11.23
C ILE A 20 -26.05 10.08 10.47
N ALA A 21 -26.50 8.83 10.30
CA ALA A 21 -25.77 7.81 9.56
C ALA A 21 -25.55 8.21 8.10
N ILE A 22 -26.58 8.72 7.42
CA ILE A 22 -26.49 9.22 6.04
C ILE A 22 -25.56 10.44 5.97
N ALA A 23 -25.64 11.38 6.92
CA ALA A 23 -24.75 12.54 6.95
C ALA A 23 -23.28 12.13 7.10
N GLN A 24 -22.99 11.16 7.97
CA GLN A 24 -21.65 10.60 8.14
C GLN A 24 -21.18 9.83 6.89
N GLU A 25 -22.08 9.10 6.23
CA GLU A 25 -21.81 8.41 4.97
C GLU A 25 -21.49 9.39 3.84
N VAL A 26 -22.22 10.50 3.74
CA VAL A 26 -21.94 11.59 2.78
C VAL A 26 -20.60 12.27 3.08
N ILE A 27 -20.31 12.60 4.34
CA ILE A 27 -19.01 13.19 4.73
C ILE A 27 -17.86 12.23 4.40
N SER A 28 -18.04 10.94 4.69
CA SER A 28 -17.04 9.91 4.40
C SER A 28 -16.82 9.77 2.89
N ALA A 29 -17.89 9.74 2.10
CA ALA A 29 -17.83 9.67 0.64
C ALA A 29 -17.15 10.90 0.03
N LEU A 30 -17.43 12.11 0.54
CA LEU A 30 -16.77 13.35 0.13
C LEU A 30 -15.27 13.35 0.47
N ASN A 31 -14.88 12.68 1.56
CA ASN A 31 -13.49 12.47 1.93
C ASN A 31 -12.84 11.26 1.25
N GLY A 32 -13.51 10.64 0.26
CA GLY A 32 -12.98 9.50 -0.49
C GLY A 32 -12.96 8.16 0.28
N ASN A 33 -13.61 8.10 1.44
CA ASN A 33 -13.77 6.89 2.24
C ASN A 33 -15.03 6.12 1.81
N LEU A 34 -14.91 4.80 1.69
CA LEU A 34 -16.04 3.93 1.34
C LEU A 34 -16.85 3.56 2.58
N TYR A 35 -18.17 3.66 2.45
CA TYR A 35 -19.15 3.08 3.38
C TYR A 35 -19.88 1.92 2.70
N GLY A 36 -20.38 0.98 3.50
CA GLY A 36 -20.89 -0.33 3.04
C GLY A 36 -22.11 -0.30 2.11
N ASN A 37 -22.74 0.86 1.88
CA ASN A 37 -23.95 0.99 1.05
C ASN A 37 -23.74 1.81 -0.23
N ILE A 38 -22.52 1.86 -0.79
CA ILE A 38 -22.31 2.51 -2.09
C ILE A 38 -22.88 1.60 -3.19
N VAL A 39 -23.98 2.05 -3.78
CA VAL A 39 -24.76 1.36 -4.82
C VAL A 39 -23.92 0.95 -6.05
N ASN A 40 -22.77 1.59 -6.26
CA ASN A 40 -21.88 1.38 -7.41
C ASN A 40 -20.54 0.68 -7.08
N LEU A 41 -20.33 0.19 -5.87
CA LEU A 41 -19.20 -0.69 -5.58
C LEU A 41 -19.58 -2.15 -5.86
N PRO A 42 -18.59 -3.03 -6.15
CA PRO A 42 -18.87 -4.46 -6.16
C PRO A 42 -19.59 -4.83 -4.86
N GLY A 43 -20.75 -5.47 -4.98
CA GLY A 43 -21.72 -5.70 -3.90
C GLY A 43 -21.20 -6.61 -2.79
N LEU A 44 -20.28 -6.09 -1.99
CA LEU A 44 -19.73 -6.74 -0.81
C LEU A 44 -20.72 -6.64 0.34
N LYS A 45 -20.91 -7.76 1.05
CA LYS A 45 -21.62 -7.72 2.33
C LYS A 45 -20.78 -6.97 3.36
N SER A 46 -21.41 -6.32 4.35
CA SER A 46 -20.73 -5.58 5.43
C SER A 46 -19.59 -6.37 6.11
N ASP A 47 -19.81 -7.67 6.29
CA ASP A 47 -18.88 -8.55 6.99
C ASP A 47 -17.64 -8.86 6.12
N GLU A 48 -17.84 -9.05 4.81
CA GLU A 48 -16.76 -9.28 3.86
C GLU A 48 -15.92 -8.00 3.67
N PHE A 49 -16.59 -6.84 3.62
CA PHE A 49 -15.91 -5.54 3.57
C PHE A 49 -14.99 -5.32 4.78
N SER A 50 -15.48 -5.62 5.99
CA SER A 50 -14.70 -5.47 7.21
C SER A 50 -13.46 -6.37 7.23
N GLN A 51 -13.56 -7.60 6.69
CA GLN A 51 -12.44 -8.52 6.57
C GLN A 51 -11.42 -8.09 5.51
N LEU A 52 -11.88 -7.46 4.42
CA LEU A 52 -11.01 -6.99 3.33
C LEU A 52 -10.35 -5.65 3.62
N LYS A 53 -10.88 -4.85 4.54
CA LYS A 53 -10.39 -3.51 4.88
C LYS A 53 -8.87 -3.44 5.14
N PRO A 54 -8.24 -4.35 5.93
CA PRO A 54 -6.79 -4.34 6.10
C PRO A 54 -6.04 -4.59 4.79
N TYR A 55 -6.53 -5.49 3.93
CA TYR A 55 -5.93 -5.77 2.62
C TYR A 55 -6.11 -4.63 1.64
N MET A 56 -7.23 -3.89 1.71
CA MET A 56 -7.44 -2.66 0.93
C MET A 56 -6.39 -1.61 1.31
N LYS A 57 -6.19 -1.36 2.61
CA LYS A 57 -5.15 -0.42 3.09
C LYS A 57 -3.75 -0.88 2.69
N LEU A 58 -3.45 -2.18 2.84
CA LEU A 58 -2.20 -2.77 2.40
C LEU A 58 -1.97 -2.54 0.90
N ALA A 59 -2.95 -2.85 0.07
CA ALA A 59 -2.85 -2.72 -1.38
C ALA A 59 -2.59 -1.27 -1.80
N GLU A 60 -3.27 -0.31 -1.17
CA GLU A 60 -3.03 1.13 -1.38
C GLU A 60 -1.59 1.52 -1.06
N VAL A 61 -1.05 1.06 0.08
CA VAL A 61 0.35 1.29 0.45
C VAL A 61 1.30 0.66 -0.58
N LEU A 62 1.07 -0.59 -0.98
CA LEU A 62 1.91 -1.29 -1.97
C LEU A 62 1.92 -0.54 -3.31
N GLY A 63 0.76 -0.01 -3.74
CA GLY A 63 0.65 0.81 -4.95
C GLY A 63 1.47 2.10 -4.83
N ALA A 64 1.32 2.82 -3.73
CA ALA A 64 1.97 4.11 -3.50
C ALA A 64 3.50 4.02 -3.48
N LEU A 65 4.07 2.86 -3.14
CA LEU A 65 5.51 2.66 -3.11
C LEU A 65 6.19 2.76 -4.48
N TYR A 66 5.49 2.43 -5.57
CA TYR A 66 6.15 2.27 -6.87
C TYR A 66 6.79 3.57 -7.35
N TYR A 67 6.02 4.66 -7.43
CA TYR A 67 6.51 5.95 -7.94
C TYR A 67 7.38 6.72 -6.95
N GLN A 68 7.36 6.34 -5.66
CA GLN A 68 8.29 6.90 -4.69
C GLN A 68 9.70 6.31 -4.82
N ILE A 69 9.82 5.10 -5.39
CA ILE A 69 11.09 4.40 -5.55
C ILE A 69 11.58 4.44 -7.01
N ASN A 70 10.66 4.37 -7.97
CA ASN A 70 10.91 4.36 -9.41
C ASN A 70 10.31 5.60 -10.08
N GLU A 71 10.94 6.07 -11.13
CA GLU A 71 10.50 7.27 -11.87
C GLU A 71 9.95 6.91 -13.27
N THR A 72 9.93 5.61 -13.62
CA THR A 72 9.51 5.13 -14.93
C THR A 72 8.00 4.88 -14.97
N PRO A 73 7.31 5.24 -16.06
CA PRO A 73 5.88 4.91 -16.21
C PRO A 73 5.63 3.40 -16.21
N ALA A 74 4.55 2.97 -15.55
CA ALA A 74 4.11 1.58 -15.62
C ALA A 74 3.43 1.26 -16.95
N LYS A 75 3.58 0.02 -17.41
CA LYS A 75 2.86 -0.55 -18.54
C LYS A 75 1.85 -1.62 -18.10
N LEU A 76 2.21 -2.38 -17.07
CA LEU A 76 1.42 -3.50 -16.57
C LEU A 76 1.48 -3.53 -15.04
N ILE A 77 0.32 -3.68 -14.40
CA ILE A 77 0.14 -3.92 -12.97
C ILE A 77 -0.51 -5.30 -12.80
N GLU A 78 0.16 -6.20 -12.10
CA GLU A 78 -0.37 -7.52 -11.73
C GLU A 78 -0.61 -7.54 -10.22
N VAL A 79 -1.83 -7.85 -9.80
CA VAL A 79 -2.17 -8.07 -8.39
C VAL A 79 -2.47 -9.55 -8.18
N ILE A 80 -1.64 -10.21 -7.38
CA ILE A 80 -1.74 -11.64 -7.12
C ILE A 80 -2.12 -11.86 -5.66
N TYR A 81 -3.23 -12.54 -5.46
CA TYR A 81 -3.78 -12.91 -4.16
C TYR A 81 -3.43 -14.36 -3.86
N ARG A 82 -2.89 -14.62 -2.68
CA ARG A 82 -2.60 -15.99 -2.21
C ARG A 82 -3.23 -16.29 -0.86
N GLY A 83 -3.62 -17.55 -0.64
CA GLY A 83 -4.21 -18.01 0.62
C GLY A 83 -5.68 -17.59 0.80
N GLU A 84 -6.10 -17.32 2.04
CA GLU A 84 -7.51 -17.05 2.36
C GLU A 84 -8.10 -15.84 1.61
N VAL A 85 -7.33 -14.75 1.44
CA VAL A 85 -7.78 -13.56 0.69
C VAL A 85 -8.13 -13.87 -0.77
N ALA A 86 -7.53 -14.90 -1.37
CA ALA A 86 -7.85 -15.30 -2.75
C ALA A 86 -9.30 -15.81 -2.90
N LYS A 87 -9.89 -16.35 -1.82
CA LYS A 87 -11.26 -16.87 -1.79
C LYS A 87 -12.33 -15.76 -1.70
N SER A 88 -11.93 -14.53 -1.37
CA SER A 88 -12.83 -13.38 -1.23
C SER A 88 -13.03 -12.63 -2.55
N ASN A 89 -13.97 -11.68 -2.59
CA ASN A 89 -14.08 -10.76 -3.72
C ASN A 89 -12.98 -9.69 -3.69
N THR A 90 -11.88 -9.97 -4.39
CA THR A 90 -10.64 -9.18 -4.39
C THR A 90 -10.67 -7.94 -5.27
N GLU A 91 -11.74 -7.71 -6.04
CA GLU A 91 -11.83 -6.58 -6.97
C GLU A 91 -11.61 -5.26 -6.23
N ILE A 92 -12.19 -5.13 -5.03
CA ILE A 92 -12.02 -3.93 -4.21
C ILE A 92 -10.57 -3.70 -3.79
N VAL A 93 -9.84 -4.77 -3.48
CA VAL A 93 -8.43 -4.68 -3.08
C VAL A 93 -7.57 -4.23 -4.28
N THR A 94 -7.89 -4.72 -5.47
CA THR A 94 -7.23 -4.31 -6.73
C THR A 94 -7.45 -2.82 -6.99
N LEU A 95 -8.67 -2.32 -6.80
CA LEU A 95 -8.97 -0.90 -6.98
C LEU A 95 -8.19 -0.01 -6.01
N TYR A 96 -7.99 -0.45 -4.76
CA TYR A 96 -7.14 0.26 -3.79
C TYR A 96 -5.66 0.21 -4.18
N ALA A 97 -5.16 -0.89 -4.72
CA ALA A 97 -3.80 -0.95 -5.27
C ALA A 97 -3.58 0.11 -6.36
N ILE A 98 -4.54 0.21 -7.29
CA ILE A 98 -4.48 1.19 -8.39
C ILE A 98 -4.62 2.61 -7.86
N LYS A 99 -5.54 2.86 -6.92
CA LYS A 99 -5.69 4.17 -6.26
C LYS A 99 -4.37 4.61 -5.64
N GLY A 100 -3.75 3.75 -4.83
CA GLY A 100 -2.47 4.02 -4.19
C GLY A 100 -1.36 4.26 -5.22
N PHE A 101 -1.33 3.47 -6.29
CA PHE A 101 -0.38 3.63 -7.40
C PHE A 101 -0.51 4.98 -8.11
N LEU A 102 -1.74 5.46 -8.34
CA LEU A 102 -1.99 6.72 -9.04
C LEU A 102 -1.83 7.96 -8.15
N LYS A 103 -2.00 7.82 -6.83
CA LYS A 103 -1.97 8.95 -5.88
C LYS A 103 -0.70 9.81 -5.96
N PRO A 104 0.54 9.28 -6.08
CA PRO A 104 1.75 10.10 -6.16
C PRO A 104 1.91 10.89 -7.46
N ILE A 105 1.14 10.57 -8.51
CA ILE A 105 1.31 11.14 -9.86
C ILE A 105 0.13 11.98 -10.33
N LEU A 106 -1.00 11.96 -9.62
CA LEU A 106 -2.20 12.74 -9.94
C LEU A 106 -2.43 13.81 -8.87
N GLU A 107 -2.68 15.04 -9.31
CA GLU A 107 -2.98 16.19 -8.43
C GLU A 107 -4.43 16.14 -7.89
N GLU A 108 -5.34 15.48 -8.60
CA GLU A 108 -6.74 15.28 -8.21
C GLU A 108 -6.91 14.02 -7.36
N ASP A 109 -7.85 14.04 -6.40
CA ASP A 109 -8.19 12.86 -5.60
C ASP A 109 -8.69 11.71 -6.49
N VAL A 110 -7.92 10.61 -6.49
CA VAL A 110 -8.30 9.37 -7.15
C VAL A 110 -9.28 8.62 -6.26
N SER A 111 -10.50 8.46 -6.76
CA SER A 111 -11.49 7.60 -6.12
C SER A 111 -11.29 6.15 -6.53
N VAL A 112 -11.75 5.22 -5.70
CA VAL A 112 -11.77 3.78 -6.01
C VAL A 112 -12.62 3.50 -7.27
N VAL A 113 -13.63 4.33 -7.55
CA VAL A 113 -14.56 4.19 -8.67
C VAL A 113 -13.90 4.52 -10.01
N ASN A 114 -13.08 5.57 -10.07
CA ASN A 114 -12.44 6.02 -11.31
C ASN A 114 -11.02 5.45 -11.51
N ALA A 115 -10.39 4.86 -10.48
CA ALA A 115 -9.01 4.36 -10.54
C ALA A 115 -8.74 3.45 -11.76
N LYS A 116 -9.60 2.46 -12.01
CA LYS A 116 -9.45 1.51 -13.13
C LYS A 116 -9.58 2.19 -14.50
N LEU A 117 -10.50 3.15 -14.62
CA LEU A 117 -10.69 3.91 -15.84
C LEU A 117 -9.45 4.77 -16.13
N ARG A 118 -8.96 5.50 -15.12
CA ARG A 118 -7.75 6.35 -15.24
C ARG A 118 -6.51 5.55 -15.62
N ALA A 119 -6.29 4.39 -14.98
CA ALA A 119 -5.18 3.51 -15.34
C ALA A 119 -5.26 3.05 -16.81
N LYS A 120 -6.46 2.72 -17.28
CA LYS A 120 -6.68 2.34 -18.69
C LYS A 120 -6.44 3.51 -19.66
N GLU A 121 -6.86 4.73 -19.32
CA GLU A 121 -6.60 5.95 -20.11
C GLU A 121 -5.10 6.23 -20.23
N MET A 122 -4.32 5.86 -19.22
CA MET A 122 -2.86 5.93 -19.22
C MET A 122 -2.19 4.78 -19.98
N GLY A 123 -2.97 3.85 -20.56
CA GLY A 123 -2.45 2.69 -21.28
C GLY A 123 -1.88 1.59 -20.37
N ILE A 124 -2.23 1.59 -19.08
CA ILE A 124 -1.77 0.60 -18.11
C ILE A 124 -2.68 -0.62 -18.16
N GLU A 125 -2.11 -1.79 -18.43
CA GLU A 125 -2.80 -3.06 -18.33
C GLU A 125 -2.88 -3.52 -16.87
N ILE A 126 -4.02 -4.08 -16.46
CA ILE A 126 -4.25 -4.58 -15.10
C ILE A 126 -4.61 -6.05 -15.18
N VAL A 127 -3.89 -6.88 -14.45
CA VAL A 127 -4.10 -8.34 -14.38
C VAL A 127 -4.29 -8.75 -12.93
N GLU A 128 -5.29 -9.59 -12.67
CA GLU A 128 -5.53 -10.19 -11.36
C GLU A 128 -5.24 -11.68 -11.39
N GLY A 129 -4.55 -12.18 -10.36
CA GLY A 129 -4.25 -13.60 -10.19
C GLY A 129 -4.69 -14.07 -8.80
N LYS A 130 -5.24 -15.29 -8.72
CA LYS A 130 -5.64 -15.92 -7.45
C LYS A 130 -5.01 -17.30 -7.34
N ILE A 131 -4.36 -17.58 -6.21
CA ILE A 131 -3.67 -18.84 -5.94
C ILE A 131 -4.02 -19.28 -4.50
N GLU A 132 -4.84 -20.30 -4.32
CA GLU A 132 -5.23 -20.74 -2.98
C GLU A 132 -4.05 -21.30 -2.16
N GLU A 133 -3.09 -21.93 -2.82
CA GLU A 133 -1.89 -22.49 -2.19
C GLU A 133 -0.95 -21.40 -1.67
N ILE A 134 -0.55 -21.53 -0.41
CA ILE A 134 0.37 -20.65 0.29
C ILE A 134 1.17 -21.44 1.32
N ASP A 135 2.38 -20.99 1.62
CA ASP A 135 3.32 -21.71 2.49
C ASP A 135 3.33 -21.12 3.92
N HIS A 136 3.98 -19.97 4.12
CA HIS A 136 4.27 -19.43 5.47
C HIS A 136 3.29 -18.37 6.00
N TYR A 137 2.30 -17.95 5.21
CA TYR A 137 1.33 -16.90 5.58
C TYR A 137 -0.10 -17.40 5.37
N SER A 138 -1.06 -16.87 6.12
CA SER A 138 -2.48 -17.16 5.91
C SER A 138 -3.04 -16.47 4.66
N SER A 139 -2.50 -15.30 4.32
CA SER A 139 -2.87 -14.53 3.13
C SER A 139 -1.72 -13.64 2.69
N LEU A 140 -1.58 -13.44 1.38
CA LEU A 140 -0.55 -12.60 0.80
C LEU A 140 -1.11 -11.83 -0.40
N VAL A 141 -0.84 -10.53 -0.44
CA VAL A 141 -1.09 -9.66 -1.61
C VAL A 141 0.25 -9.35 -2.23
N ILE A 142 0.43 -9.72 -3.50
CA ILE A 142 1.64 -9.46 -4.27
C ILE A 142 1.30 -8.46 -5.37
N LEU A 143 2.00 -7.33 -5.39
CA LEU A 143 1.90 -6.34 -6.45
C LEU A 143 3.15 -6.42 -7.33
N LYS A 144 2.97 -6.70 -8.61
CA LYS A 144 4.05 -6.66 -9.61
C LYS A 144 3.77 -5.57 -10.61
N ILE A 145 4.78 -4.77 -10.90
CA ILE A 145 4.67 -3.65 -11.84
C ILE A 145 5.79 -3.80 -12.86
N THR A 146 5.42 -3.89 -14.14
CA THR A 146 6.35 -3.84 -15.25
C THR A 146 6.30 -2.45 -15.86
N ASP A 147 7.45 -1.78 -15.92
CA ASP A 147 7.56 -0.44 -16.50
C ASP A 147 7.65 -0.46 -18.04
N THR A 148 7.59 0.71 -18.66
CA THR A 148 7.69 0.85 -20.12
C THR A 148 9.02 0.37 -20.70
N ASN A 149 10.06 0.24 -19.88
CA ASN A 149 11.38 -0.29 -20.25
C ASN A 149 11.49 -1.81 -20.02
N GLY A 150 10.43 -2.45 -19.53
CA GLY A 150 10.39 -3.88 -19.22
C GLY A 150 10.99 -4.27 -17.86
N LYS A 151 11.41 -3.30 -17.03
CA LYS A 151 11.90 -3.57 -15.68
C LYS A 151 10.72 -3.94 -14.78
N ARG A 152 10.89 -5.02 -14.01
CA ARG A 152 9.89 -5.51 -13.05
C ARG A 152 10.22 -5.09 -11.63
N THR A 153 9.24 -4.54 -10.93
CA THR A 153 9.29 -4.25 -9.49
C THR A 153 8.20 -5.07 -8.81
N GLN A 154 8.54 -5.74 -7.71
CA GLN A 154 7.61 -6.58 -6.97
C GLN A 154 7.63 -6.22 -5.49
N PHE A 155 6.43 -6.12 -4.91
CA PHE A 155 6.20 -6.02 -3.49
C PHE A 155 5.27 -7.15 -3.06
N ALA A 156 5.46 -7.68 -1.86
CA ALA A 156 4.49 -8.57 -1.23
C ALA A 156 4.21 -8.13 0.19
N GLY A 157 2.95 -8.22 0.60
CA GLY A 157 2.52 -7.87 1.93
C GLY A 157 1.44 -8.80 2.48
N THR A 158 1.32 -8.79 3.79
CA THR A 158 0.29 -9.50 4.56
C THR A 158 -0.26 -8.59 5.66
N THR A 159 -1.27 -9.06 6.37
CA THR A 159 -1.88 -8.32 7.49
C THR A 159 -2.01 -9.22 8.71
N TYR A 160 -1.83 -8.64 9.90
CA TYR A 160 -2.10 -9.28 11.19
C TYR A 160 -3.14 -8.45 11.93
N GLY A 161 -4.42 -8.79 11.76
CA GLY A 161 -5.50 -7.89 12.17
C GLY A 161 -5.49 -6.61 11.34
N GLU A 162 -5.33 -5.46 11.99
CA GLU A 162 -5.17 -4.16 11.31
C GLU A 162 -3.71 -3.80 10.99
N GLU A 163 -2.74 -4.53 11.54
CA GLU A 163 -1.31 -4.27 11.29
C GLU A 163 -0.93 -4.69 9.87
N LEU A 164 -0.31 -3.77 9.13
CA LEU A 164 0.19 -4.01 7.79
C LEU A 164 1.64 -4.46 7.84
N ARG A 165 2.00 -5.50 7.09
CA ARG A 165 3.38 -5.97 6.97
C ARG A 165 3.76 -6.11 5.51
N ILE A 166 4.83 -5.44 5.11
CA ILE A 166 5.49 -5.70 3.83
C ILE A 166 6.58 -6.73 4.10
N VAL A 167 6.47 -7.86 3.39
CA VAL A 167 7.26 -9.07 3.64
C VAL A 167 8.22 -9.41 2.51
N GLU A 168 8.09 -8.75 1.36
CA GLU A 168 9.03 -8.89 0.26
C GLU A 168 9.13 -7.59 -0.55
N TYR A 169 10.35 -7.27 -0.97
CA TYR A 169 10.60 -6.22 -1.96
C TYR A 169 11.73 -6.64 -2.90
N MET A 170 11.45 -6.67 -4.22
CA MET A 170 12.38 -7.10 -5.27
C MET A 170 13.08 -8.45 -4.99
N GLY A 171 12.37 -9.42 -4.40
CA GLY A 171 12.91 -10.73 -4.04
C GLY A 171 13.72 -10.77 -2.75
N HIS A 172 13.91 -9.65 -2.06
CA HIS A 172 14.46 -9.62 -0.71
C HIS A 172 13.34 -9.90 0.30
N LYS A 173 13.52 -10.91 1.15
CA LYS A 173 12.60 -11.20 2.26
C LYS A 173 12.78 -10.14 3.34
N VAL A 174 11.74 -9.35 3.55
CA VAL A 174 11.69 -8.29 4.56
C VAL A 174 10.53 -8.58 5.52
N ASN A 175 10.38 -7.75 6.54
CA ASN A 175 9.25 -7.80 7.48
C ASN A 175 9.22 -6.46 8.19
N PHE A 176 8.56 -5.48 7.56
CA PHE A 176 8.46 -4.14 8.10
C PHE A 176 7.03 -3.63 8.03
N GLU A 177 6.70 -2.77 8.97
CA GLU A 177 5.46 -2.03 9.00
C GLU A 177 5.66 -0.71 8.24
N PRO A 178 4.77 -0.36 7.28
CA PRO A 178 4.82 0.94 6.62
C PRO A 178 4.66 2.07 7.63
N THR A 179 5.57 3.05 7.60
CA THR A 179 5.53 4.25 8.45
C THR A 179 5.47 5.51 7.62
N GLU A 180 5.16 6.64 8.26
CA GLU A 180 5.01 7.93 7.57
C GLU A 180 6.29 8.38 6.88
N TYR A 181 7.46 8.12 7.47
CA TYR A 181 8.75 8.43 6.88
C TYR A 181 9.61 7.18 6.83
N MET A 182 10.12 6.88 5.64
CA MET A 182 10.92 5.69 5.37
C MET A 182 12.08 5.99 4.42
N LEU A 183 13.16 5.23 4.56
CA LEU A 183 14.29 5.20 3.65
C LEU A 183 14.48 3.81 3.10
N PHE A 184 14.51 3.70 1.78
CA PHE A 184 14.84 2.48 1.05
C PHE A 184 16.25 2.61 0.51
N VAL A 185 17.15 1.72 0.94
CA VAL A 185 18.55 1.73 0.54
C VAL A 185 18.93 0.38 -0.04
N LYS A 186 19.37 0.36 -1.30
CA LYS A 186 20.11 -0.77 -1.86
C LYS A 186 21.60 -0.46 -1.74
N ASN A 187 22.37 -1.33 -1.09
CA ASN A 187 23.80 -1.14 -0.86
C ASN A 187 24.60 -2.42 -1.15
N LYS A 188 25.92 -2.29 -1.26
CA LYS A 188 26.86 -3.42 -1.25
C LYS A 188 26.91 -4.01 0.16
N ASP A 189 26.92 -5.33 0.28
CA ASP A 189 27.00 -6.01 1.58
C ASP A 189 28.48 -6.08 2.04
N VAL A 190 28.98 -4.96 2.58
CA VAL A 190 30.36 -4.81 3.04
C VAL A 190 30.41 -4.15 4.43
N PRO A 191 31.50 -4.34 5.21
CA PRO A 191 31.61 -3.73 6.53
C PRO A 191 31.47 -2.19 6.53
N GLY A 192 30.84 -1.64 7.57
CA GLY A 192 30.76 -0.19 7.82
C GLY A 192 29.55 0.53 7.21
N VAL A 193 28.85 -0.09 6.24
CA VAL A 193 27.74 0.59 5.53
C VAL A 193 26.62 1.03 6.44
N ILE A 194 26.22 0.17 7.39
CA ILE A 194 25.17 0.49 8.37
C ILE A 194 25.55 1.73 9.20
N GLY A 195 26.82 1.79 9.66
CA GLY A 195 27.33 2.93 10.41
C GLY A 195 27.36 4.21 9.58
N HIS A 196 27.75 4.14 8.30
CA HIS A 196 27.73 5.31 7.41
C HIS A 196 26.31 5.86 7.20
N ILE A 197 25.31 4.98 7.01
CA ILE A 197 23.91 5.41 6.87
C ILE A 197 23.44 6.08 8.17
N GLY A 198 23.73 5.47 9.31
CA GLY A 198 23.38 6.03 10.62
C GLY A 198 24.02 7.40 10.88
N ASN A 199 25.30 7.56 10.52
CA ASN A 199 25.99 8.85 10.65
C ASN A 199 25.37 9.93 9.78
N VAL A 200 25.12 9.63 8.50
CA VAL A 200 24.47 10.62 7.60
C VAL A 200 23.11 11.03 8.16
N LEU A 201 22.25 10.09 8.56
CA LEU A 201 20.96 10.46 9.15
C LEU A 201 21.13 11.28 10.45
N GLY A 202 22.10 10.92 11.28
CA GLY A 202 22.44 11.65 12.51
C GLY A 202 22.95 13.07 12.27
N ASP A 203 23.73 13.31 11.22
CA ASP A 203 24.24 14.64 10.85
C ASP A 203 23.10 15.60 10.46
N PHE A 204 21.98 15.06 9.93
CA PHE A 204 20.74 15.80 9.68
C PHE A 204 19.77 15.77 10.88
N GLY A 205 20.20 15.22 12.02
CA GLY A 205 19.45 15.12 13.27
C GLY A 205 18.20 14.24 13.17
N ILE A 206 18.21 13.23 12.30
CA ILE A 206 17.09 12.29 12.08
C ILE A 206 17.30 11.07 12.96
N ASN A 207 16.30 10.71 13.76
CA ASN A 207 16.35 9.50 14.56
C ASN A 207 15.83 8.29 13.77
N ILE A 208 16.36 7.11 14.09
CA ILE A 208 15.98 5.85 13.47
C ILE A 208 15.05 5.10 14.43
N SER A 209 13.79 4.96 14.02
CA SER A 209 12.78 4.21 14.78
C SER A 209 12.97 2.71 14.62
N THR A 210 13.16 2.27 13.38
CA THR A 210 13.45 0.87 13.06
C THR A 210 14.41 0.80 11.89
N MET A 211 15.23 -0.25 11.85
CA MET A 211 16.10 -0.56 10.74
C MET A 211 16.08 -2.06 10.48
N GLN A 212 15.75 -2.44 9.26
CA GLN A 212 15.80 -3.83 8.81
C GLN A 212 16.79 -3.96 7.66
N VAL A 213 17.61 -5.01 7.72
CA VAL A 213 18.59 -5.34 6.68
C VAL A 213 18.29 -6.73 6.16
N SER A 214 18.14 -6.85 4.84
CA SER A 214 17.97 -8.11 4.13
C SER A 214 19.09 -8.29 3.09
N PRO A 215 20.17 -8.99 3.47
CA PRO A 215 21.23 -9.37 2.53
C PRO A 215 20.70 -10.27 1.42
N ASN A 216 21.24 -10.11 0.22
CA ASN A 216 21.04 -10.99 -0.91
C ASN A 216 22.38 -11.61 -1.30
N LYS A 217 22.55 -12.87 -0.90
CA LYS A 217 23.80 -13.62 -1.11
C LYS A 217 24.10 -13.88 -2.60
N ASN A 218 23.11 -13.75 -3.48
CA ASN A 218 23.29 -14.08 -4.89
C ASN A 218 23.97 -12.95 -5.68
N ASP A 219 23.76 -11.68 -5.29
CA ASP A 219 24.32 -10.52 -6.00
C ASP A 219 25.27 -9.67 -5.13
N GLY A 220 25.52 -10.06 -3.88
CA GLY A 220 26.43 -9.35 -2.97
C GLY A 220 25.88 -8.00 -2.50
N THR A 221 24.57 -7.79 -2.62
CA THR A 221 23.90 -6.56 -2.18
C THR A 221 23.06 -6.82 -0.94
N ALA A 222 22.70 -5.75 -0.24
CA ALA A 222 21.70 -5.76 0.80
C ALA A 222 20.64 -4.72 0.50
N LEU A 223 19.42 -5.04 0.90
CA LEU A 223 18.34 -4.06 1.00
C LEU A 223 18.23 -3.65 2.47
N MET A 224 18.28 -2.36 2.73
CA MET A 224 18.02 -1.78 4.04
C MET A 224 16.77 -0.90 3.96
N LEU A 225 15.91 -1.08 4.96
CA LEU A 225 14.69 -0.32 5.15
C LEU A 225 14.78 0.35 6.51
N VAL A 226 14.61 1.67 6.54
CA VAL A 226 14.75 2.46 7.76
C VAL A 226 13.47 3.27 7.95
N SER A 227 12.84 3.17 9.11
CA SER A 227 11.77 4.09 9.50
C SER A 227 12.36 5.22 10.35
N THR A 228 11.97 6.46 10.07
CA THR A 228 12.49 7.65 10.74
C THR A 228 11.40 8.39 11.50
N ASP A 229 11.80 9.19 12.48
CA ASP A 229 10.89 10.00 13.29
C ASP A 229 10.36 11.25 12.55
N LYS A 230 11.09 11.72 11.55
CA LYS A 230 10.74 12.87 10.71
C LYS A 230 11.09 12.64 9.24
N GLU A 231 10.64 13.56 8.40
CA GLU A 231 10.94 13.55 6.98
C GLU A 231 12.46 13.64 6.73
N ILE A 232 12.93 12.87 5.74
CA ILE A 232 14.34 12.82 5.34
C ILE A 232 14.56 13.87 4.25
N PRO A 233 15.38 14.91 4.49
CA PRO A 233 15.66 15.93 3.49
C PRO A 233 16.33 15.35 2.24
N GLU A 234 16.10 15.97 1.10
CA GLU A 234 16.69 15.55 -0.18
C GLU A 234 18.23 15.57 -0.11
N GLU A 235 18.82 16.54 0.60
CA GLU A 235 20.26 16.65 0.80
C GLU A 235 20.85 15.45 1.57
N ALA A 236 20.08 14.85 2.49
CA ALA A 236 20.49 13.65 3.19
C ALA A 236 20.48 12.43 2.24
N VAL A 237 19.43 12.31 1.41
CA VAL A 237 19.32 11.26 0.40
C VAL A 237 20.44 11.38 -0.64
N GLU A 238 20.77 12.59 -1.09
CA GLU A 238 21.90 12.83 -1.97
C GLU A 238 23.24 12.46 -1.33
N SER A 239 23.43 12.82 -0.06
CA SER A 239 24.65 12.49 0.69
C SER A 239 24.84 10.98 0.80
N LEU A 240 23.77 10.23 1.05
CA LEU A 240 23.78 8.77 1.01
C LEU A 240 24.14 8.23 -0.39
N ASN A 241 23.54 8.76 -1.45
CA ASN A 241 23.79 8.31 -2.82
C ASN A 241 25.22 8.61 -3.31
N LYS A 242 25.95 9.54 -2.68
CA LYS A 242 27.37 9.82 -2.96
C LYS A 242 28.33 8.79 -2.35
N LEU A 243 27.86 7.95 -1.42
CA LEU A 243 28.70 6.92 -0.80
C LEU A 243 28.94 5.74 -1.77
N ASN A 244 30.20 5.36 -1.97
CA ASN A 244 30.60 4.25 -2.87
C ASN A 244 29.97 2.88 -2.55
N SER A 245 29.51 2.70 -1.30
CA SER A 245 28.83 1.49 -0.85
C SER A 245 27.33 1.48 -1.12
N ILE A 246 26.73 2.64 -1.40
CA ILE A 246 25.31 2.78 -1.68
C ILE A 246 25.10 2.68 -3.20
N ILE A 247 24.17 1.81 -3.61
CA ILE A 247 23.78 1.66 -5.01
C ILE A 247 22.64 2.63 -5.31
N LYS A 248 21.66 2.72 -4.41
CA LYS A 248 20.56 3.68 -4.49
C LYS A 248 19.92 3.87 -3.12
N ALA A 249 19.68 5.11 -2.72
CA ALA A 249 18.85 5.49 -1.59
C ALA A 249 17.67 6.34 -2.08
N LYS A 250 16.47 6.06 -1.57
CA LYS A 250 15.25 6.84 -1.82
C LYS A 250 14.46 7.03 -0.53
N ALA A 251 14.11 8.26 -0.21
CA ALA A 251 13.15 8.57 0.84
C ALA A 251 11.73 8.34 0.31
N VAL A 252 10.87 7.83 1.18
CA VAL A 252 9.47 7.51 0.93
C VAL A 252 8.66 8.11 2.07
N LYS A 253 7.54 8.76 1.75
CA LYS A 253 6.67 9.42 2.72
C LYS A 253 5.18 9.26 2.42
N GLY A 254 4.33 9.49 3.42
CA GLY A 254 2.86 9.59 3.23
C GLY A 254 2.19 8.28 2.81
N LEU A 255 2.70 7.14 3.31
CA LEU A 255 2.17 5.81 2.97
C LEU A 255 0.94 5.41 3.78
N VAL A 256 0.74 5.93 5.00
CA VAL A 256 -0.19 5.37 6.02
C VAL A 256 -1.18 6.36 6.59
#